data_AF-A0A6B0SKA4-F1
#
_entry.id   AF-A0A6B0SKA4-F1
#
_cell.length_a   1.000
_cell.length_b   1.000
_cell.length_c   1.000
_cell.angle_alpha   90.00
_cell.angle_beta   90.00
_cell.angle_gamma   90.00
#
_symmetry.space_group_name_H-M   'P 1'
#
loop_
_entity.id
_entity.type
_entity.pdbx_description
1 polymer ?
#
loop_
_entity_poly.entity_id
_entity_poly.type
_entity_poly.pdbx_seq_one_letter_code
_entity_poly.pdbx_strand_id
1 'polypeptide(L)'
;VSAMLYAVSDVGRRLVLDGFTFPTRLWVPTFLGGVAIAVTPLAIRRWPTGGVRQHLPLFVVAGTGVAVGEHITALAFASAPASIVSTLVNAQAIVAVLLGCLLLGEPGLRRRLGAAVLAVAGVGLIAV
;
A
#
# COMPACT_ATOMS: atom_id res chain seq x y z
N VAL A 1 -8.35 3.42 14.59
CA VAL A 1 -8.26 4.63 13.75
C VAL A 1 -7.79 4.32 12.33
N SER A 2 -6.66 3.61 12.13
CA SER A 2 -6.14 3.32 10.78
C SER A 2 -7.11 2.57 9.86
N ALA A 3 -7.85 1.58 10.36
CA ALA A 3 -8.82 0.84 9.54
C ALA A 3 -9.98 1.71 9.01
N MET A 4 -10.47 2.64 9.84
CA MET A 4 -11.50 3.60 9.42
C MET A 4 -10.95 4.60 8.39
N LEU A 5 -9.73 5.09 8.59
CA LEU A 5 -9.07 5.97 7.61
C LEU A 5 -8.82 5.25 6.28
N TYR A 6 -8.48 3.95 6.32
CA TYR A 6 -8.32 3.13 5.13
C TYR A 6 -9.64 2.98 4.37
N ALA A 7 -10.72 2.67 5.07
CA ALA A 7 -12.06 2.56 4.47
C ALA A 7 -12.51 3.89 3.84
N VAL A 8 -12.30 5.02 4.53
CA VAL A 8 -12.59 6.35 3.98
C VAL A 8 -11.71 6.66 2.76
N SER A 9 -10.44 6.27 2.79
CA SER A 9 -9.51 6.44 1.67
C SER A 9 -9.94 5.63 0.45
N ASP A 10 -10.38 4.38 0.62
CA ASP A 10 -10.84 3.52 -0.48
C ASP A 10 -12.14 4.04 -1.11
N VAL A 11 -13.09 4.48 -0.28
CA VAL A 11 -14.33 5.11 -0.74
C VAL A 11 -14.03 6.42 -1.47
N GLY A 12 -13.17 7.27 -0.90
CA GLY A 12 -12.75 8.53 -1.51
C GLY A 12 -12.04 8.34 -2.84
N ARG A 13 -11.11 7.36 -2.92
CA ARG A 13 -10.41 7.00 -4.16
C ARG A 13 -11.39 6.58 -5.25
N ARG A 14 -12.38 5.74 -4.92
CA ARG A 14 -13.40 5.32 -5.88
C ARG A 14 -14.26 6.49 -6.35
N LEU A 15 -14.70 7.38 -5.45
CA LEU A 15 -15.46 8.58 -5.82
C LEU A 15 -14.67 9.53 -6.73
N VAL A 16 -13.37 9.67 -6.52
CA VAL A 16 -12.49 10.52 -7.34
C VAL A 16 -12.20 9.89 -8.71
N LEU A 17 -11.95 8.58 -8.76
CA LEU A 17 -11.62 7.87 -9.99
C LEU A 17 -12.87 7.65 -10.87
N ASP A 18 -14.02 7.28 -10.29
CA ASP A 18 -15.27 7.05 -11.02
C ASP A 18 -16.06 8.35 -11.25
N GLY A 19 -16.10 9.26 -10.26
CA GLY A 19 -17.00 10.43 -10.26
C GLY A 19 -16.41 11.70 -10.85
N PHE A 20 -15.09 11.91 -10.76
CA PHE A 20 -14.43 13.14 -11.20
C PHE A 20 -13.62 12.99 -12.50
N THR A 21 -13.65 11.82 -13.16
CA THR A 21 -12.81 11.51 -14.33
C THR A 21 -11.35 11.91 -14.11
N PHE A 22 -10.83 11.67 -12.90
CA PHE A 22 -9.46 12.08 -12.59
C PHE A 22 -8.50 11.19 -13.39
N PRO A 23 -7.59 11.75 -14.21
CA PRO A 23 -6.71 10.94 -15.04
C PRO A 23 -5.88 9.99 -14.17
N THR A 24 -5.99 8.68 -14.40
CA THR A 24 -5.24 7.66 -13.65
C THR A 24 -3.72 7.90 -13.68
N ARG A 25 -3.24 8.56 -14.74
CA ARG A 25 -1.83 8.99 -14.88
C ARG A 25 -1.40 10.01 -13.82
N LEU A 26 -2.31 10.86 -13.35
CA LEU A 26 -2.06 11.87 -12.33
C LEU A 26 -2.25 11.33 -10.91
N TRP A 27 -2.89 10.18 -10.74
CA TRP A 27 -3.15 9.59 -9.42
C TRP A 27 -1.87 9.30 -8.63
N VAL A 28 -0.96 8.51 -9.21
CA VAL A 28 0.30 8.10 -8.57
C VAL A 28 1.16 9.30 -8.12
N PRO A 29 1.46 10.30 -8.98
CA PRO A 29 2.24 11.46 -8.55
C PRO A 29 1.49 12.33 -7.52
N THR A 30 0.16 12.42 -7.60
CA THR A 30 -0.64 13.20 -6.63
C THR A 30 -0.64 12.51 -5.25
N PHE A 31 -0.82 11.20 -5.22
CA PHE A 31 -0.80 10.42 -3.99
C PHE A 31 0.58 10.42 -3.33
N LEU A 32 1.63 10.08 -4.08
CA LEU A 32 3.00 10.08 -3.55
C LEU A 32 3.45 11.49 -3.15
N GLY A 33 3.10 12.51 -3.95
CA GLY A 33 3.36 13.91 -3.63
C GLY A 33 2.63 14.35 -2.36
N GLY A 34 1.36 13.97 -2.19
CA GLY A 34 0.58 14.26 -1.00
C GLY A 34 1.16 13.61 0.25
N VAL A 35 1.56 12.34 0.18
CA VAL A 35 2.26 11.65 1.28
C VAL A 35 3.58 12.34 1.61
N ALA A 36 4.37 12.70 0.58
CA ALA A 36 5.62 13.41 0.78
C ALA A 36 5.39 14.74 1.51
N ILE A 37 4.43 15.56 1.08
CA ILE A 37 4.07 16.83 1.73
C ILE A 37 3.63 16.59 3.18
N ALA A 38 2.80 15.58 3.43
CA ALA A 38 2.31 15.28 4.78
C ALA A 38 3.42 14.83 5.74
N VAL A 39 4.40 14.07 5.26
CA VAL A 39 5.48 13.50 6.08
C VAL A 39 6.67 14.47 6.19
N THR A 40 6.87 15.37 5.23
CA THR A 40 8.01 16.32 5.19
C THR A 40 8.21 17.12 6.50
N PRO A 41 7.17 17.70 7.13
CA PRO A 41 7.34 18.45 8.38
C PRO A 41 7.93 17.60 9.51
N LEU A 42 7.53 16.33 9.57
CA LEU A 42 8.04 15.39 10.56
C LEU A 42 9.47 14.95 10.24
N ALA A 43 9.74 14.69 8.95
CA ALA A 43 11.05 14.28 8.47
C ALA A 43 12.12 15.35 8.71
N ILE A 44 11.80 16.63 8.45
CA ILE A 44 12.72 17.75 8.71
C ILE A 44 13.01 17.87 10.22
N ARG A 45 11.99 17.71 11.07
CA ARG A 45 12.14 17.78 12.54
C ARG A 45 13.01 16.66 13.12
N ARG A 46 13.07 15.50 12.46
CA ARG A 46 13.83 14.32 12.91
C ARG A 46 14.92 13.92 11.94
N TRP A 47 15.51 14.90 11.24
CA TRP A 47 16.49 14.62 10.21
C TRP A 47 17.76 13.97 10.80
N PRO A 48 18.28 12.87 10.21
CA PRO A 48 19.49 12.22 10.72
C PRO A 48 20.71 13.13 10.62
N THR A 49 21.45 13.29 11.73
CA THR A 49 22.67 14.11 11.81
C THR A 49 23.80 13.60 10.90
N GLY A 50 23.85 12.29 10.63
CA GLY A 50 24.81 11.66 9.72
C GLY A 50 24.44 11.76 8.23
N GLY A 51 23.32 12.39 7.89
CA GLY A 51 22.84 12.51 6.51
C GLY A 51 22.29 11.20 5.91
N VAL A 52 21.53 11.35 4.83
CA VAL A 52 20.80 10.25 4.17
C VAL A 52 21.37 9.87 2.80
N ARG A 53 22.43 10.58 2.33
CA ARG A 53 22.98 10.43 0.99
C ARG A 53 23.45 9.01 0.66
N GLN A 54 24.11 8.35 1.62
CA GLN A 54 24.56 6.97 1.48
C GLN A 54 23.41 5.96 1.32
N HIS A 55 22.21 6.32 1.78
CA HIS A 55 21.00 5.50 1.67
C HIS A 55 20.12 5.89 0.48
N LEU A 56 20.51 6.90 -0.32
CA LEU A 56 19.76 7.32 -1.51
C LEU A 56 19.46 6.17 -2.48
N PRO A 57 20.40 5.27 -2.80
CA PRO A 57 20.10 4.15 -3.70
C PRO A 57 18.99 3.26 -3.14
N LEU A 58 18.99 3.01 -1.83
CA LEU A 58 17.97 2.22 -1.16
C LEU A 58 16.60 2.92 -1.20
N PHE A 59 16.57 4.24 -0.96
CA PHE A 59 15.34 5.02 -1.07
C PHE A 59 14.79 5.08 -2.50
N VAL A 60 15.66 5.15 -3.50
CA VAL A 60 15.25 5.10 -4.91
C VAL A 60 14.64 3.74 -5.21
N VAL A 61 15.31 2.63 -4.86
CA VAL A 61 14.79 1.28 -5.11
C VAL A 61 13.44 1.06 -4.40
N ALA A 62 13.35 1.41 -3.12
CA ALA A 62 12.12 1.28 -2.35
C ALA A 62 11.01 2.19 -2.91
N GLY A 63 11.32 3.45 -3.22
CA GLY A 63 10.38 4.42 -3.76
C GLY A 63 9.86 4.03 -5.14
N THR A 64 10.73 3.56 -6.04
CA THR A 64 10.35 3.04 -7.35
C THR A 64 9.47 1.80 -7.20
N GLY A 65 9.79 0.89 -6.28
CA GLY A 65 8.96 -0.29 -5.99
C GLY A 65 7.54 0.09 -5.56
N VAL A 66 7.42 1.05 -4.63
CA VAL A 66 6.12 1.58 -4.18
C VAL A 66 5.37 2.26 -5.34
N ALA A 67 6.06 3.09 -6.14
CA ALA A 67 5.43 3.78 -7.25
C ALA A 67 4.88 2.82 -8.32
N VAL A 68 5.62 1.76 -8.64
CA VAL A 68 5.18 0.71 -9.56
C VAL A 68 4.00 -0.06 -8.97
N GLY A 69 4.06 -0.45 -7.69
CA GLY A 69 2.95 -1.14 -7.02
C GLY A 69 1.67 -0.32 -6.98
N GLU A 70 1.78 0.98 -6.67
CA GLU A 70 0.65 1.91 -6.67
C GLU A 70 0.08 2.12 -8.07
N HIS A 71 0.93 2.20 -9.10
CA HIS A 71 0.50 2.29 -10.49
C HIS A 71 -0.29 1.06 -10.94
N ILE A 72 0.21 -0.14 -10.65
CA ILE A 72 -0.47 -1.41 -10.95
C ILE A 72 -1.81 -1.48 -10.22
N THR A 73 -1.84 -1.08 -8.94
CA THR A 73 -3.07 -1.05 -8.14
C THR A 73 -4.09 -0.08 -8.75
N ALA A 74 -3.66 1.11 -9.17
CA ALA A 74 -4.53 2.08 -9.83
C ALA A 74 -5.09 1.56 -11.16
N LEU A 75 -4.27 0.86 -11.96
CA LEU A 75 -4.74 0.19 -13.18
C LEU A 75 -5.75 -0.92 -12.89
N ALA A 76 -5.51 -1.71 -11.84
CA ALA A 76 -6.44 -2.76 -11.42
C ALA A 76 -7.81 -2.18 -11.05
N PHE A 77 -7.85 -1.11 -10.24
CA PHE A 77 -9.09 -0.41 -9.90
C PHE A 77 -9.80 0.23 -11.10
N ALA A 78 -9.06 0.64 -12.13
CA ALA A 78 -9.65 1.17 -13.36
C ALA A 78 -10.23 0.07 -14.28
N SER A 79 -9.74 -1.17 -14.15
CA SER A 79 -10.06 -2.29 -15.06
C SER A 79 -11.04 -3.31 -14.49
N ALA A 80 -11.22 -3.37 -13.17
CA ALA A 80 -12.00 -4.39 -12.48
C ALA A 80 -12.85 -3.80 -11.35
N PRO A 81 -13.96 -4.48 -10.96
CA PRO A 81 -14.77 -4.08 -9.82
C PRO A 81 -13.95 -3.95 -8.53
N ALA A 82 -14.22 -2.88 -7.77
CA ALA A 82 -13.50 -2.59 -6.53
C ALA A 82 -13.53 -3.72 -5.49
N SER A 83 -14.58 -4.55 -5.48
CA SER A 83 -14.66 -5.72 -4.60
C SER A 83 -13.53 -6.72 -4.88
N ILE A 84 -13.31 -7.08 -6.14
CA ILE A 84 -12.26 -8.01 -6.56
C ILE A 84 -10.87 -7.44 -6.27
N VAL A 85 -10.67 -6.16 -6.61
CA VAL A 85 -9.37 -5.49 -6.40
C VAL A 85 -9.07 -5.37 -4.90
N SER A 86 -10.06 -4.99 -4.08
CA SER A 86 -9.90 -4.93 -2.63
C SER A 86 -9.58 -6.31 -2.03
N THR A 87 -10.22 -7.38 -2.48
CA THR A 87 -9.88 -8.75 -2.04
C THR A 87 -8.44 -9.12 -2.41
N LEU A 88 -8.00 -8.80 -3.63
CA LEU A 88 -6.63 -9.06 -4.08
C LEU A 88 -5.60 -8.26 -3.27
N VAL A 89 -5.88 -6.98 -3.00
CA VAL A 89 -5.04 -6.13 -2.15
C VAL A 89 -4.97 -6.71 -0.73
N ASN A 90 -6.06 -7.21 -0.16
CA ASN A 90 -6.02 -7.85 1.16
C ASN A 90 -5.25 -9.18 1.15
N ALA A 91 -5.26 -9.92 0.02
CA ALA A 91 -4.45 -11.12 -0.15
C ALA A 91 -2.93 -10.86 -0.04
N GLN A 92 -2.49 -9.62 -0.27
CA GLN A 92 -1.09 -9.21 -0.09
C GLN A 92 -0.56 -9.48 1.34
N ALA A 93 -1.45 -9.59 2.34
CA ALA A 93 -1.05 -9.91 3.71
C ALA A 93 -0.30 -11.25 3.80
N ILE A 94 -0.65 -12.22 2.96
CA ILE A 94 0.07 -13.50 2.87
C ILE A 94 1.49 -13.28 2.37
N VAL A 95 1.64 -12.49 1.30
CA VAL A 95 2.96 -12.15 0.73
C VAL A 95 3.80 -11.39 1.74
N ALA A 96 3.21 -10.42 2.46
CA ALA A 96 3.90 -9.67 3.50
C ALA A 96 4.41 -10.58 4.63
N VAL A 97 3.64 -11.57 5.05
CA VAL A 97 4.06 -12.56 6.06
C VAL A 97 5.20 -13.44 5.54
N LEU A 98 5.15 -13.87 4.29
CA LEU A 98 6.24 -14.64 3.68
C LEU A 98 7.52 -13.81 3.59
N LEU A 99 7.43 -12.56 3.13
CA LEU A 99 8.56 -11.65 3.07
C LEU A 99 9.11 -11.33 4.46
N GLY A 100 8.25 -11.12 5.46
CA GLY A 100 8.69 -10.88 6.84
C GLY A 100 9.42 -12.08 7.45
N CYS A 101 8.90 -13.29 7.27
CA CYS A 101 9.56 -14.49 7.78
C CYS A 101 10.83 -14.87 6.99
N LEU A 102 10.86 -14.65 5.66
CA LEU A 102 11.99 -15.07 4.81
C LEU A 102 13.10 -14.01 4.72
N LEU A 103 12.75 -12.73 4.54
CA LEU A 103 13.73 -11.64 4.40
C LEU A 103 14.14 -11.05 5.75
N LEU A 104 13.21 -10.90 6.69
CA LEU A 104 13.48 -10.31 8.01
C LEU A 104 13.79 -11.38 9.08
N GLY A 105 13.67 -12.67 8.76
CA GLY A 105 13.97 -13.77 9.67
C GLY A 105 13.01 -13.88 10.85
N GLU A 106 11.80 -13.35 10.74
CA GLU A 106 10.85 -13.33 11.85
C GLU A 106 10.33 -14.75 12.17
N PRO A 107 10.33 -15.16 13.46
CA PRO A 107 9.89 -16.50 13.84
C PRO A 107 8.36 -16.69 13.70
N GLY A 108 7.93 -17.94 13.67
CA GLY A 108 6.50 -18.28 13.75
C GLY A 108 5.75 -18.30 12.40
N LEU A 109 6.45 -18.54 11.29
CA LEU A 109 5.90 -18.60 9.93
C LEU A 109 4.56 -19.38 9.85
N ARG A 110 4.50 -20.60 10.40
CA ARG A 110 3.27 -21.44 10.33
C ARG A 110 2.04 -20.76 10.95
N ARG A 111 2.21 -20.12 12.12
CA ARG A 111 1.09 -19.45 12.82
C ARG A 111 0.65 -18.19 12.10
N ARG A 112 1.61 -17.39 11.63
CA ARG A 112 1.33 -16.13 10.93
C ARG A 112 0.75 -16.37 9.54
N LEU A 113 1.23 -17.39 8.84
CA LEU A 113 0.67 -17.82 7.57
C LEU A 113 -0.77 -18.33 7.75
N GLY A 114 -1.03 -19.14 8.79
CA GLY A 114 -2.39 -19.56 9.13
C GLY A 114 -3.32 -18.39 9.43
N ALA A 115 -2.86 -17.41 10.21
CA ALA A 115 -3.62 -16.19 10.50
C ALA A 115 -3.85 -15.33 9.23
N ALA A 116 -2.86 -15.23 8.35
CA ALA A 116 -2.98 -14.50 7.10
C ALA A 116 -3.99 -15.16 6.15
N VAL A 117 -3.93 -16.49 5.99
CA VAL A 117 -4.92 -17.23 5.19
C VAL A 117 -6.32 -17.05 5.77
N LEU A 118 -6.48 -17.15 7.08
CA LEU A 118 -7.77 -16.91 7.74
C LEU A 118 -8.28 -15.49 7.50
N ALA A 119 -7.41 -14.48 7.59
CA ALA A 119 -7.77 -13.09 7.33
C ALA A 119 -8.21 -12.88 5.87
N VAL A 120 -7.48 -13.45 4.91
CA VAL A 120 -7.81 -13.36 3.48
C VAL A 120 -9.11 -14.09 3.16
N ALA A 121 -9.34 -15.27 3.75
CA ALA A 121 -10.60 -15.98 3.62
C ALA A 121 -11.77 -15.16 4.19
N GLY A 122 -11.60 -14.55 5.36
CA GLY A 122 -12.59 -13.65 5.95
C GLY A 122 -12.92 -12.45 5.06
N VAL A 123 -11.91 -11.81 4.47
CA VAL A 123 -12.12 -10.71 3.51
C VAL A 123 -12.79 -11.21 2.23
N GLY A 124 -12.41 -12.39 1.73
CA GLY A 124 -13.04 -13.01 0.56
C GLY A 124 -14.53 -13.27 0.76
N LEU A 125 -14.93 -13.73 1.95
CA LEU A 125 -16.34 -13.93 2.30
C LEU A 125 -17.16 -12.63 2.36
N ILE A 126 -16.52 -11.49 2.69
CA ILE A 126 -17.17 -10.17 2.66
C ILE A 126 -17.40 -9.69 1.21
N ALA A 127 -16.57 -10.16 0.28
CA ALA A 127 -16.57 -9.69 -1.10
C ALA A 127 -17.56 -10.44 -2.03
N VAL A 128 -18.17 -11.52 -1.54
CA VAL A 128 -19.24 -12.29 -2.21
C VAL A 128 -20.60 -11.78 -1.74
#